data_AF-A0A177ZZC0-F1
#
_entry.id   AF-A0A177ZZC0-F1
#
_cell.length_a   1.000
_cell.length_b   1.000
_cell.length_c   1.000
_cell.angle_alpha   90.00
_cell.angle_beta   90.00
_cell.angle_gamma   90.00
#
_symmetry.space_group_name_H-M   'P 1'
#
loop_
_entity.id
_entity.type
_entity.pdbx_description
1 polymer ?
#
loop_
_entity_poly.entity_id
_entity_poly.type
_entity_poly.pdbx_seq_one_letter_code
_entity_poly.pdbx_strand_id
1 'polypeptide(L)' 'MNRSLKEQLKVWKQDHAAINRHKQKKRKRRKEHFTDSELRSLMGMDRPIYGRGKGGAIRQK' A
#
# COMPACT_ATOMS: atom_id res chain seq x y z
N MET A 1 -37.79 27.66 23.29
CA MET A 1 -38.20 26.33 22.82
C MET A 1 -36.96 25.55 22.41
N ASN A 2 -36.76 24.37 22.99
CA ASN A 2 -35.65 23.50 22.61
C ASN A 2 -35.93 22.91 21.23
N ARG A 3 -35.02 23.14 20.28
CA ARG A 3 -35.12 22.58 18.93
C ARG A 3 -35.10 21.06 19.04
N SER A 4 -35.90 20.40 18.20
CA SER A 4 -35.88 18.94 18.12
C SER A 4 -34.49 18.46 17.69
N LEU A 5 -34.06 17.31 18.19
CA LEU A 5 -32.77 16.69 17.82
C LEU A 5 -32.60 16.61 16.28
N LYS A 6 -33.71 16.36 15.56
CA LYS A 6 -33.73 16.29 14.10
C LYS A 6 -33.35 17.63 13.45
N GLU A 7 -33.78 18.75 14.03
CA GLU A 7 -33.48 20.09 13.53
C GLU A 7 -32.04 20.48 13.82
N GLN A 8 -31.54 20.13 15.02
CA GLN A 8 -30.14 20.33 15.40
C GLN A 8 -29.19 19.59 14.44
N LEU A 9 -29.50 18.32 14.13
CA LEU A 9 -28.73 17.52 13.18
C LEU A 9 -28.82 18.05 11.74
N LYS A 10 -29.94 18.66 11.35
CA LYS A 10 -30.11 19.26 10.02
C LYS A 10 -29.22 20.49 9.85
N VAL A 11 -29.21 21.38 10.85
CA VAL A 11 -28.32 22.57 10.87
C VAL A 11 -26.86 22.13 10.87
N TRP A 12 -26.50 21.19 11.75
CA TRP A 12 -25.14 20.66 11.82
C TRP A 12 -24.67 20.08 10.47
N LYS A 13 -25.51 19.29 9.80
CA LYS A 13 -25.19 18.75 8.46
C LYS A 13 -25.03 19.83 7.40
N GLN A 14 -25.80 20.91 7.45
CA GLN A 14 -25.69 22.04 6.51
C GLN A 14 -24.38 22.80 6.73
N ASP A 15 -24.04 23.10 7.98
CA ASP A 15 -22.81 23.80 8.35
C ASP A 15 -21.55 22.98 7.99
N HIS A 16 -21.63 21.65 8.13
CA HIS A 16 -20.50 20.74 7.88
C HIS A 16 -20.57 20.07 6.48
N ALA A 17 -21.50 20.48 5.62
CA ALA A 17 -21.64 19.95 4.26
C ALA A 17 -20.40 20.25 3.41
N ALA A 18 -19.79 21.43 3.59
CA ALA A 18 -18.58 21.83 2.88
C ALA A 18 -17.38 20.94 3.24
N ILE A 19 -17.21 20.59 4.51
CA ILE A 19 -16.12 19.72 5.00
C ILE A 19 -16.19 18.32 4.36
N ASN A 20 -17.40 17.79 4.18
CA ASN A 20 -17.61 16.49 3.53
C ASN A 20 -17.37 16.52 2.01
N ARG A 21 -17.60 17.66 1.34
CA ARG A 21 -17.30 17.85 -0.10
C ARG A 21 -15.80 17.79 -0.39
N HIS A 22 -14.94 18.07 0.59
CA HIS A 22 -13.48 18.01 0.46
C HIS A 22 -12.87 16.62 0.69
N LYS A 23 -13.67 15.57 0.91
CA LYS A 23 -13.21 14.18 0.73
C LYS A 23 -13.04 13.88 -0.77
N GLN A 24 -12.09 14.57 -1.38
CA GLN A 24 -11.55 14.26 -2.69
C GLN A 24 -11.22 12.77 -2.70
N LYS A 25 -11.82 12.02 -3.64
CA LYS A 25 -11.50 10.60 -3.85
C LYS A 25 -9.99 10.53 -4.06
N LYS A 26 -9.26 10.00 -3.06
CA LYS A 26 -7.82 9.78 -3.20
C LYS A 26 -7.63 8.96 -4.46
N ARG A 27 -6.91 9.49 -5.45
CA ARG A 27 -6.58 8.75 -6.66
C ARG A 27 -5.87 7.48 -6.21
N LYS A 28 -6.45 6.32 -6.53
CA LYS A 28 -5.84 5.03 -6.24
C LYS A 28 -4.48 5.03 -6.94
N ARG A 29 -3.39 4.94 -6.18
CA ARG A 29 -2.05 4.78 -6.76
C ARG A 29 -2.07 3.52 -7.61
N ARG A 30 -1.50 3.58 -8.82
CA ARG A 30 -1.31 2.37 -9.63
C ARG A 30 -0.44 1.44 -8.79
N LYS A 31 -0.89 0.20 -8.60
CA LYS A 31 -0.04 -0.83 -8.02
C LYS A 31 0.96 -1.17 -9.11
N GLU A 32 2.24 -1.02 -8.80
CA GLU A 32 3.29 -1.57 -9.64
C GLU A 32 3.19 -3.10 -9.54
N HIS A 33 3.04 -3.74 -10.69
CA HIS A 33 3.01 -5.19 -10.78
C HIS A 33 4.39 -5.63 -11.24
N PHE A 34 5.12 -6.29 -10.34
CA PHE A 34 6.35 -6.97 -10.70
C PHE A 34 6.01 -8.27 -11.43
N THR A 35 6.78 -8.57 -12.46
CA THR A 35 6.85 -9.91 -13.05
C THR A 35 7.48 -10.89 -12.07
N ASP A 36 7.28 -12.19 -12.30
CA ASP A 36 7.91 -13.22 -11.47
C ASP A 36 9.43 -13.05 -11.43
N SER A 37 10.07 -12.88 -12.59
CA SER A 37 11.53 -12.66 -12.68
C SER A 37 12.01 -11.43 -11.89
N GLU A 38 11.26 -10.33 -11.91
CA GLU A 38 11.60 -9.14 -11.12
C GLU A 38 11.46 -9.41 -9.62
N LEU A 39 10.44 -10.17 -9.20
CA LEU A 39 10.32 -10.60 -7.81
C LEU A 39 11.47 -11.53 -7.42
N ARG A 40 11.86 -12.49 -8.27
CA ARG A 40 12.99 -13.40 -7.99
C ARG A 40 14.31 -12.65 -7.86
N SER A 41 14.53 -11.65 -8.71
CA SER A 41 15.69 -10.77 -8.62
C SER A 41 15.65 -9.89 -7.36
N LEU A 42 14.51 -9.23 -7.09
CA LEU A 42 14.31 -8.36 -5.93
C LEU A 42 14.46 -9.11 -4.60
N MET A 43 13.94 -10.33 -4.53
CA MET A 43 14.05 -11.20 -3.35
C MET A 43 15.41 -11.91 -3.26
N GLY A 44 16.32 -11.68 -4.23
CA GLY A 44 17.64 -12.29 -4.25
C GLY A 44 17.61 -13.81 -4.44
N MET A 45 16.53 -14.36 -4.99
CA MET A 45 16.38 -15.79 -5.23
C MET A 45 17.27 -16.29 -6.37
N ASP A 46 17.62 -15.42 -7.31
CA ASP A 46 18.56 -15.73 -8.40
C ASP A 46 20.03 -15.50 -8.00
N ARG A 47 20.32 -15.35 -6.70
CA ARG A 47 21.68 -15.10 -6.23
C ARG A 47 22.51 -16.40 -6.29
N PRO A 48 23.67 -16.39 -6.96
CA PRO A 48 24.53 -17.56 -7.01
C PRO A 48 25.04 -17.91 -5.61
N ILE A 49 24.88 -19.18 -5.23
CA ILE A 49 25.39 -19.71 -3.96
C ILE A 49 26.76 -20.31 -4.23
N TYR A 50 27.75 -19.93 -3.42
CA TYR A 50 29.10 -20.46 -3.53
C TYR A 50 29.39 -21.39 -2.36
N GLY A 51 29.95 -22.56 -2.66
CA GLY A 51 30.36 -23.56 -1.68
C GLY A 51 31.78 -24.02 -1.90
N ARG A 52 32.35 -24.67 -0.90
CA ARG A 52 33.65 -25.36 -1.02
C ARG A 52 33.40 -26.86 -1.11
N GLY A 53 33.97 -27.50 -2.14
CA GLY A 53 33.96 -28.96 -2.28
C GLY A 53 35.12 -29.64 -1.54
N LYS A 54 35.19 -30.97 -1.63
CA LYS A 54 36.40 -31.72 -1.25
C LYS A 54 37.56 -31.23 -2.13
N GLY A 55 38.60 -30.67 -1.50
CA GLY A 55 39.74 -30.01 -2.17
C GLY A 55 39.81 -28.49 -1.97
N GLY A 56 38.85 -27.87 -1.26
CA GLY A 56 38.96 -26.49 -0.78
C GLY A 56 38.68 -25.38 -1.80
N ALA A 57 38.65 -25.72 -3.10
CA ALA A 57 38.26 -24.79 -4.15
C ALA A 57 36.81 -24.30 -4.00
N ILE A 58 36.58 -23.00 -4.18
CA ILE A 58 35.25 -22.40 -4.22
C ILE A 58 34.64 -22.70 -5.60
N ARG A 59 33.39 -23.19 -5.60
CA ARG A 59 32.58 -23.37 -6.81
C ARG A 59 31.19 -22.83 -6.56
N GLN A 60 30.58 -22.26 -7.61
CA GLN A 60 29.16 -21.99 -7.60
C GLN A 60 28.42 -23.33 -7.52
N LYS A 61 27.45 -23.42 -6.62
CA LYS A 61 26.58 -24.58 -6.42
C LYS A 61 25.39 -24.51 -7.36
#